data_AF-A0A087U733-F1
#
_entry.id   AF-A0A087U733-F1
#
_cell.length_a   1.000
_cell.length_b   1.000
_cell.length_c   1.000
_cell.angle_alpha   90.00
_cell.angle_beta   90.00
_cell.angle_gamma   90.00
#
_symmetry.space_group_name_H-M   'P 1'
#
loop_
_entity.id
_entity.type
_entity.pdbx_description
1 polymer ?
#
loop_
_entity_poly.entity_id
_entity_poly.type
_entity_poly.pdbx_seq_one_letter_code
_entity_poly.pdbx_strand_id
1 'polypeptide(L)'
;MQPPSDSMQELTSKTLQQNEILNCFPLTKNLMFGIADHVYLSIKFFRTIGETYDKCKSFQEKTLLKNKVQHYFKNFVPCIAARIRHECSAQVLDHIYQLASHLVEYCSPVLHTSGGESILAQLLDRSVFPHTIFPKDKTLQSILSCSIKEYLPSYFRGLFKLDYRNDKCIEREIKDLLVHYTGLYLAANNPITKLCMNTVLQNPEGLSLDAFHFILDLVGVYILSKKTSNTLNGFEICYEIFKIAPSTHIKEIVTVILKNAMELYMKHNDSLSEYLWKLMRKMFACFKEKLDLAYVKSLLIPILEWFVLEKLQWSTARGFSVLDSITEFLPEVISDIVPFLSKSIEVLEKNRGLGEDMLLRGGLRNTIAKLQK
;
A
#
# COMPACT_ATOMS: atom_id res chain seq x y z
N MET A 1 -13.09 29.01 4.47
CA MET A 1 -12.98 28.42 5.81
C MET A 1 -11.69 28.93 6.41
N GLN A 2 -11.78 30.00 7.21
CA GLN A 2 -10.84 30.18 8.32
C GLN A 2 -11.08 29.02 9.33
N PRO A 3 -10.15 28.73 10.25
CA PRO A 3 -10.39 27.78 11.35
C PRO A 3 -11.66 28.18 12.13
N PRO A 4 -12.29 27.25 12.89
CA PRO A 4 -13.70 27.30 13.25
C PRO A 4 -14.11 28.65 13.80
N SER A 5 -14.93 29.39 13.03
CA SER A 5 -15.67 30.52 13.57
C SER A 5 -17.03 30.02 14.03
N ASP A 6 -17.59 30.65 15.06
CA ASP A 6 -18.95 30.34 15.54
C ASP A 6 -19.97 30.40 14.39
N SER A 7 -19.74 31.28 13.42
CA SER A 7 -20.55 31.37 12.20
C SER A 7 -20.47 30.13 11.31
N MET A 8 -19.30 29.48 11.19
CA MET A 8 -19.13 28.25 10.43
C MET A 8 -19.82 27.07 11.11
N GLN A 9 -19.74 27.03 12.44
CA GLN A 9 -20.46 26.07 13.28
C GLN A 9 -21.97 26.20 13.08
N GLU A 10 -22.49 27.41 13.23
CA GLU A 10 -23.91 27.69 13.11
C GLU A 10 -24.43 27.39 11.70
N LEU A 11 -23.68 27.80 10.66
CA LEU A 11 -24.03 27.51 9.27
C LEU A 11 -24.09 26.01 9.00
N THR A 12 -23.07 25.25 9.45
CA THR A 12 -23.02 23.79 9.27
C THR A 12 -24.22 23.13 9.95
N SER A 13 -24.53 23.52 11.19
CA SER A 13 -25.69 23.00 11.92
C SER A 13 -27.00 23.30 11.19
N LYS A 14 -27.22 24.56 10.79
CA LYS A 14 -28.44 24.98 10.08
C LYS A 14 -28.60 24.26 8.75
N THR A 15 -27.53 24.14 7.97
CA THR A 15 -27.56 23.45 6.66
C THR A 15 -27.92 21.98 6.81
N LEU A 16 -27.31 21.26 7.76
CA LEU A 16 -27.56 19.83 7.95
C LEU A 16 -28.94 19.53 8.55
N GLN A 17 -29.58 20.52 9.18
CA GLN A 17 -30.96 20.42 9.70
C GLN A 17 -32.03 20.80 8.68
N GLN A 18 -31.67 21.22 7.46
CA GLN A 18 -32.66 21.51 6.42
C GLN A 18 -33.48 20.25 6.09
N ASN A 19 -34.80 20.44 5.91
CA ASN A 19 -35.73 19.33 5.61
C ASN A 19 -35.29 18.52 4.39
N GLU A 20 -34.71 19.17 3.37
CA GLU A 20 -34.19 18.50 2.18
C GLU A 20 -33.10 17.47 2.53
N ILE A 21 -32.14 17.85 3.38
CA ILE A 21 -31.07 16.98 3.87
C ILE A 21 -31.64 15.87 4.77
N LEU A 22 -32.50 16.21 5.72
CA LEU A 22 -33.08 15.23 6.65
C LEU A 22 -33.99 14.21 5.94
N ASN A 23 -34.64 14.60 4.85
CA ASN A 23 -35.45 13.69 4.04
C ASN A 23 -34.58 12.72 3.23
N CYS A 24 -33.44 13.19 2.71
CA CYS A 24 -32.51 12.34 1.96
C CYS A 24 -31.64 11.47 2.88
N PHE A 25 -31.30 11.97 4.07
CA PHE A 25 -30.37 11.36 5.01
C PHE A 25 -30.94 11.40 6.44
N PRO A 26 -31.94 10.56 6.77
CA PRO A 26 -32.65 10.63 8.05
C PRO A 26 -31.77 10.46 9.29
N LEU A 27 -30.68 9.70 9.19
CA LEU A 27 -29.72 9.49 10.28
C LEU A 27 -28.98 10.78 10.69
N THR A 28 -29.00 11.82 9.84
CA THR A 28 -28.48 13.14 10.14
C THR A 28 -29.17 13.77 11.36
N LYS A 29 -30.41 13.36 11.69
CA LYS A 29 -31.12 13.79 12.91
C LYS A 29 -30.42 13.37 14.21
N ASN A 30 -29.60 12.31 14.16
CA ASN A 30 -28.91 11.77 15.33
C ASN A 30 -27.56 12.46 15.61
N LEU A 31 -27.21 13.51 14.85
CA LEU A 31 -25.97 14.26 15.05
C LEU A 31 -26.08 15.20 16.26
N MET A 32 -24.94 15.39 16.94
CA MET A 32 -24.83 16.17 18.19
C MET A 32 -24.69 17.68 17.92
N PHE A 33 -25.68 18.28 17.26
CA PHE A 33 -25.66 19.67 16.75
C PHE A 33 -25.39 20.77 17.79
N GLY A 34 -25.61 20.50 19.08
CA GLY A 34 -25.39 21.48 20.16
C GLY A 34 -24.03 21.40 20.86
N ILE A 35 -23.22 20.37 20.58
CA ILE A 35 -21.97 20.09 21.34
C ILE A 35 -20.78 19.91 20.40
N ALA A 36 -20.98 19.28 19.24
CA ALA A 36 -19.88 18.93 18.36
C ALA A 36 -19.51 20.05 17.40
N ASP A 37 -18.21 20.18 17.10
CA ASP A 37 -17.72 21.15 16.13
C ASP A 37 -18.09 20.81 14.66
N HIS A 38 -17.83 21.74 13.74
CA HIS A 38 -18.27 21.64 12.36
C HIS A 38 -17.50 20.56 11.60
N VAL A 39 -16.26 20.28 11.99
CA VAL A 39 -15.44 19.19 11.44
C VAL A 39 -16.13 17.87 11.74
N TYR A 40 -16.43 17.62 13.01
CA TYR A 40 -17.11 16.42 13.45
C TYR A 40 -18.46 16.26 12.76
N LEU A 41 -19.28 17.32 12.74
CA LEU A 41 -20.59 17.28 12.09
C LEU A 41 -20.47 16.95 10.59
N SER A 42 -19.51 17.57 9.89
CA SER A 42 -19.27 17.30 8.47
C SER A 42 -18.82 15.86 8.23
N ILE A 43 -17.84 15.37 9.00
CA ILE A 43 -17.33 14.00 8.88
C ILE A 43 -18.42 12.97 9.19
N LYS A 44 -19.23 13.20 10.23
CA LYS A 44 -20.36 12.32 10.54
C LYS A 44 -21.44 12.36 9.48
N PHE A 45 -21.69 13.52 8.87
CA PHE A 45 -22.61 13.61 7.74
C PHE A 45 -22.08 12.83 6.52
N PHE A 46 -20.79 12.89 6.20
CA PHE A 46 -20.19 12.05 5.15
C PHE A 46 -20.37 10.56 5.43
N ARG A 47 -20.14 10.15 6.68
CA ARG A 47 -20.41 8.77 7.09
C ARG A 47 -21.87 8.38 6.90
N THR A 48 -22.81 9.25 7.29
CA THR A 48 -24.25 9.03 7.08
C THR A 48 -24.60 8.86 5.60
N ILE A 49 -23.98 9.63 4.69
CA ILE A 49 -24.19 9.48 3.24
C ILE A 49 -23.75 8.09 2.79
N GLY A 50 -22.54 7.66 3.18
CA GLY A 50 -22.02 6.32 2.86
C GLY A 50 -22.92 5.20 3.38
N GLU A 51 -23.31 5.25 4.66
CA GLU A 51 -24.21 4.27 5.27
C GLU A 51 -25.59 4.22 4.60
N THR A 52 -26.09 5.37 4.13
CA THR A 52 -27.37 5.45 3.40
C THR A 52 -27.24 4.76 2.04
N TYR A 53 -26.13 4.96 1.34
CA TYR A 53 -25.86 4.29 0.07
C TYR A 53 -25.71 2.78 0.21
N ASP A 54 -25.04 2.30 1.26
CA ASP A 54 -24.87 0.87 1.53
C ASP A 54 -26.20 0.17 1.85
N LYS A 55 -27.18 0.91 2.40
CA LYS A 55 -28.53 0.43 2.69
C LYS A 55 -29.46 0.41 1.47
N CYS A 56 -29.11 1.08 0.36
CA CYS A 56 -29.89 1.04 -0.87
C CYS A 56 -29.88 -0.37 -1.46
N LYS A 57 -31.07 -0.92 -1.73
CA LYS A 57 -31.24 -2.30 -2.20
C LYS A 57 -31.22 -2.40 -3.73
N SER A 58 -31.78 -1.40 -4.41
CA SER A 58 -31.90 -1.40 -5.87
C SER A 58 -30.85 -0.54 -6.55
N PHE A 59 -30.51 -0.89 -7.80
CA PHE A 59 -29.66 -0.07 -8.66
C PHE A 59 -30.24 1.34 -8.89
N GLN A 60 -31.58 1.43 -8.99
CA GLN A 60 -32.29 2.70 -9.16
C GLN A 60 -32.15 3.61 -7.93
N GLU A 61 -32.32 3.07 -6.71
CA GLU A 61 -32.07 3.82 -5.47
C GLU A 61 -30.63 4.34 -5.41
N LYS A 62 -29.66 3.47 -5.69
CA LYS A 62 -28.23 3.84 -5.70
C LYS A 62 -27.95 4.95 -6.71
N THR A 63 -28.52 4.88 -7.91
CA THR A 63 -28.34 5.89 -8.97
C THR A 63 -28.98 7.22 -8.57
N LEU A 64 -30.19 7.20 -8.02
CA LEU A 64 -30.89 8.41 -7.58
C LEU A 64 -30.14 9.10 -6.44
N LEU A 65 -29.62 8.33 -5.47
CA LEU A 65 -28.82 8.87 -4.38
C LEU A 65 -27.49 9.47 -4.88
N LYS A 66 -26.81 8.78 -5.81
CA LYS A 66 -25.60 9.31 -6.47
C LYS A 66 -25.86 10.66 -7.10
N ASN A 67 -26.91 10.78 -7.92
CA ASN A 67 -27.23 12.04 -8.60
C ASN A 67 -27.49 13.20 -7.62
N LYS A 68 -28.21 12.94 -6.51
CA LYS A 68 -28.43 13.94 -5.46
C LYS A 68 -27.14 14.36 -4.77
N VAL A 69 -26.31 13.39 -4.36
CA VAL A 69 -25.01 13.66 -3.71
C VAL A 69 -24.10 14.42 -4.66
N GLN A 70 -24.04 14.04 -5.93
CA GLN A 70 -23.28 14.78 -6.94
C GLN A 70 -23.74 16.22 -7.06
N HIS A 71 -25.05 16.48 -7.03
CA HIS A 71 -25.57 17.84 -7.07
C HIS A 71 -25.12 18.67 -5.85
N TYR A 72 -25.15 18.09 -4.64
CA TYR A 72 -24.70 18.77 -3.42
C TYR A 72 -23.21 19.09 -3.43
N PHE A 73 -22.38 18.17 -3.95
CA PHE A 73 -20.93 18.33 -3.97
C PHE A 73 -20.38 18.96 -5.26
N LYS A 74 -21.22 19.35 -6.23
CA LYS A 74 -20.78 19.90 -7.53
C LYS A 74 -19.79 21.07 -7.40
N ASN A 75 -19.98 21.92 -6.39
CA ASN A 75 -19.14 23.10 -6.15
C ASN A 75 -18.01 22.82 -5.14
N PHE A 76 -18.01 21.66 -4.49
CA PHE A 76 -17.04 21.33 -3.45
C PHE A 76 -15.62 21.23 -4.00
N VAL A 77 -15.44 20.52 -5.12
CA VAL A 77 -14.12 20.32 -5.73
C VAL A 77 -13.49 21.63 -6.21
N PRO A 78 -14.20 22.50 -6.98
CA PRO A 78 -13.66 23.81 -7.35
C PRO A 78 -13.27 24.67 -6.14
N CYS A 79 -14.07 24.66 -5.06
CA CYS A 79 -13.78 25.40 -3.84
C CYS A 79 -12.50 24.91 -3.14
N ILE A 80 -12.29 23.60 -3.06
CA ILE A 80 -11.08 23.02 -2.49
C ILE A 80 -9.86 23.32 -3.36
N ALA A 81 -9.97 23.09 -4.67
CA ALA A 81 -8.87 23.26 -5.62
C ALA A 81 -8.37 24.72 -5.66
N ALA A 82 -9.27 25.69 -5.57
CA ALA A 82 -8.91 27.11 -5.50
C ALA A 82 -8.09 27.42 -4.23
N ARG A 83 -8.40 26.77 -3.10
CA ARG A 83 -7.72 27.02 -1.83
C ARG A 83 -6.37 26.32 -1.74
N ILE A 84 -6.28 25.04 -2.10
CA ILE A 84 -5.03 24.26 -2.03
C ILE A 84 -3.88 24.96 -2.76
N ARG A 85 -4.16 25.62 -3.90
CA ARG A 85 -3.14 26.28 -4.72
C ARG A 85 -2.58 27.59 -4.15
N HIS A 86 -3.29 28.23 -3.22
CA HIS A 86 -2.96 29.58 -2.75
C HIS A 86 -2.85 29.69 -1.22
N GLU A 87 -3.23 28.65 -0.49
CA GLU A 87 -3.27 28.66 0.97
C GLU A 87 -1.91 28.31 1.58
N CYS A 88 -1.28 29.26 2.25
CA CYS A 88 0.01 29.04 2.94
C CYS A 88 -0.17 28.66 4.42
N SER A 89 -1.39 28.67 4.96
CA SER A 89 -1.65 28.28 6.35
C SER A 89 -1.75 26.77 6.51
N ALA A 90 -0.85 26.20 7.31
CA ALA A 90 -0.88 24.78 7.66
C ALA A 90 -2.20 24.36 8.32
N GLN A 91 -2.77 25.20 9.18
CA GLN A 91 -4.05 24.89 9.84
C GLN A 91 -5.22 24.83 8.85
N VAL A 92 -5.24 25.73 7.86
CA VAL A 92 -6.32 25.75 6.86
C VAL A 92 -6.16 24.57 5.90
N LEU A 93 -4.94 24.24 5.50
CA LEU A 93 -4.67 23.05 4.67
C LEU A 93 -5.01 21.77 5.41
N ASP A 94 -4.60 21.63 6.67
CA ASP A 94 -4.96 20.49 7.52
C ASP A 94 -6.48 20.30 7.57
N HIS A 95 -7.22 21.37 7.82
CA HIS A 95 -8.68 21.34 7.82
C HIS A 95 -9.30 20.93 6.47
N ILE A 96 -8.76 21.45 5.35
CA ILE A 96 -9.22 21.09 4.00
C ILE A 96 -8.97 19.60 3.73
N TYR A 97 -7.76 19.11 4.00
CA TYR A 97 -7.41 17.72 3.78
C TYR A 97 -8.16 16.78 4.72
N GLN A 98 -8.43 17.19 5.95
CA GLN A 98 -9.28 16.45 6.88
C GLN A 98 -10.67 16.25 6.29
N LEU A 99 -11.34 17.30 5.84
CA LEU A 99 -12.68 17.18 5.24
C LEU A 99 -12.66 16.41 3.92
N ALA A 100 -11.72 16.70 3.03
CA ALA A 100 -11.62 16.07 1.72
C ALA A 100 -11.36 14.55 1.83
N SER A 101 -10.43 14.17 2.69
CA SER A 101 -10.03 12.77 2.87
C SER A 101 -11.15 11.93 3.49
N HIS A 102 -11.89 12.46 4.46
CA HIS A 102 -13.03 11.77 5.05
C HIS A 102 -14.23 11.72 4.09
N LEU A 103 -14.41 12.74 3.24
CA LEU A 103 -15.41 12.68 2.17
C LEU A 103 -15.09 11.52 1.22
N VAL A 104 -13.84 11.38 0.77
CA VAL A 104 -13.41 10.23 -0.04
C VAL A 104 -13.61 8.92 0.72
N GLU A 105 -13.11 8.84 1.95
CA GLU A 105 -13.17 7.63 2.77
C GLU A 105 -14.60 7.07 2.90
N TYR A 106 -15.59 7.93 3.20
CA TYR A 106 -16.96 7.47 3.44
C TYR A 106 -17.84 7.48 2.19
N CYS A 107 -17.57 8.35 1.22
CA CYS A 107 -18.47 8.57 0.10
C CYS A 107 -17.93 8.10 -1.25
N SER A 108 -16.72 7.51 -1.35
CA SER A 108 -16.17 7.03 -2.63
C SER A 108 -17.16 6.24 -3.50
N PRO A 109 -17.90 5.24 -2.98
CA PRO A 109 -18.89 4.50 -3.79
C PRO A 109 -19.97 5.38 -4.40
N VAL A 110 -20.31 6.50 -3.74
CA VAL A 110 -21.33 7.47 -4.16
C VAL A 110 -20.75 8.51 -5.13
N LEU A 111 -19.51 8.94 -4.90
CA LEU A 111 -18.82 9.95 -5.71
C LEU A 111 -18.26 9.39 -7.01
N HIS A 112 -18.02 8.07 -7.06
CA HIS A 112 -17.51 7.38 -8.24
C HIS A 112 -18.60 7.14 -9.30
N THR A 113 -18.25 7.42 -10.56
CA THR A 113 -19.05 7.12 -11.75
C THR A 113 -18.17 6.57 -12.84
N SER A 114 -18.49 5.37 -13.33
CA SER A 114 -17.83 4.75 -14.48
C SER A 114 -18.25 5.46 -15.78
N GLY A 115 -17.27 5.98 -16.54
CA GLY A 115 -17.49 6.49 -17.89
C GLY A 115 -18.06 7.91 -18.02
N GLY A 116 -17.96 8.74 -16.98
CA GLY A 116 -18.39 10.15 -16.99
C GLY A 116 -17.55 11.05 -16.06
N GLU A 117 -17.97 12.29 -15.87
CA GLU A 117 -17.32 13.23 -14.95
C GLU A 117 -17.50 12.80 -13.48
N SER A 118 -16.53 12.06 -12.95
CA SER A 118 -16.54 11.65 -11.55
C SER A 118 -16.02 12.78 -10.64
N ILE A 119 -16.84 13.16 -9.65
CA ILE A 119 -16.40 14.07 -8.57
C ILE A 119 -15.22 13.47 -7.80
N LEU A 120 -15.19 12.15 -7.63
CA LEU A 120 -14.07 11.47 -6.98
C LEU A 120 -12.77 11.71 -7.77
N ALA A 121 -12.76 11.42 -9.08
CA ALA A 121 -11.59 11.62 -9.92
C ALA A 121 -11.12 13.08 -9.88
N GLN A 122 -12.04 14.05 -9.97
CA GLN A 122 -11.70 15.47 -9.86
C GLN A 122 -11.15 15.82 -8.47
N LEU A 123 -11.70 15.25 -7.39
CA LEU A 123 -11.22 15.50 -6.04
C LEU A 123 -9.81 14.94 -5.85
N LEU A 124 -9.52 13.74 -6.34
CA LEU A 124 -8.17 13.16 -6.31
C LEU A 124 -7.19 14.03 -7.10
N ASP A 125 -7.57 14.43 -8.32
CA ASP A 125 -6.76 15.29 -9.19
C ASP A 125 -6.39 16.60 -8.50
N ARG A 126 -7.31 17.18 -7.74
CA ARG A 126 -7.08 18.49 -7.12
C ARG A 126 -6.54 18.45 -5.69
N SER A 127 -6.39 17.27 -5.08
CA SER A 127 -5.97 17.17 -3.67
C SER A 127 -4.77 16.25 -3.43
N VAL A 128 -4.63 15.14 -4.14
CA VAL A 128 -3.57 14.15 -3.85
C VAL A 128 -2.74 13.78 -5.06
N PHE A 129 -3.12 14.14 -6.28
CA PHE A 129 -2.27 13.88 -7.42
C PHE A 129 -1.09 14.87 -7.51
N PRO A 130 0.16 14.38 -7.57
CA PRO A 130 1.35 15.22 -7.42
C PRO A 130 1.53 16.28 -8.52
N HIS A 131 1.14 15.93 -9.74
CA HIS A 131 1.39 16.73 -10.94
C HIS A 131 0.52 17.99 -11.01
N THR A 132 -0.52 18.05 -10.19
CA THR A 132 -1.49 19.15 -10.11
C THR A 132 -1.37 19.96 -8.83
N ILE A 133 -0.87 19.37 -7.75
CA ILE A 133 -0.90 20.00 -6.41
C ILE A 133 0.42 20.61 -5.97
N PHE A 134 1.59 20.09 -6.39
CA PHE A 134 2.85 20.60 -5.86
C PHE A 134 3.28 21.90 -6.55
N PRO A 135 3.29 23.04 -5.84
CA PRO A 135 3.70 24.31 -6.39
C PRO A 135 5.23 24.39 -6.46
N LYS A 136 5.74 25.40 -7.18
CA LYS A 136 7.18 25.70 -7.20
C LYS A 136 7.70 26.23 -5.86
N ASP A 137 6.80 26.75 -5.01
CA ASP A 137 7.13 27.24 -3.68
C ASP A 137 7.45 26.06 -2.74
N LYS A 138 8.69 26.01 -2.24
CA LYS A 138 9.19 24.92 -1.39
C LYS A 138 8.52 24.86 -0.02
N THR A 139 8.15 26.01 0.55
CA THR A 139 7.50 26.08 1.87
C THR A 139 6.09 25.52 1.77
N LEU A 140 5.33 25.98 0.77
CA LEU A 140 3.99 25.47 0.51
C LEU A 140 4.01 23.98 0.14
N GLN A 141 4.99 23.55 -0.66
CA GLN A 141 5.20 22.13 -0.97
C GLN A 141 5.42 21.28 0.29
N SER A 142 6.19 21.78 1.26
CA SER A 142 6.44 21.08 2.52
C SER A 142 5.16 20.96 3.38
N ILE A 143 4.40 22.04 3.50
CA ILE A 143 3.13 22.06 4.26
C ILE A 143 2.09 21.13 3.62
N LEU A 144 1.96 21.18 2.29
CA LEU A 144 1.09 20.28 1.53
C LEU A 144 1.51 18.83 1.71
N SER A 145 2.81 18.54 1.59
CA SER A 145 3.33 17.18 1.79
C SER A 145 3.01 16.65 3.19
N CYS A 146 3.11 17.47 4.25
CA CYS A 146 2.73 17.06 5.59
C CYS A 146 1.23 16.75 5.69
N SER A 147 0.37 17.59 5.12
CA SER A 147 -1.09 17.40 5.12
C SER A 147 -1.46 16.13 4.36
N ILE A 148 -0.92 15.94 3.15
CA ILE A 148 -1.16 14.74 2.35
C ILE A 148 -0.69 13.50 3.10
N LYS A 149 0.51 13.53 3.69
CA LYS A 149 1.04 12.41 4.47
C LYS A 149 0.07 11.95 5.56
N GLU A 150 -0.55 12.89 6.29
CA GLU A 150 -1.46 12.54 7.38
C GLU A 150 -2.76 11.93 6.86
N TYR A 151 -3.32 12.47 5.77
CA TYR A 151 -4.66 12.13 5.30
C TYR A 151 -4.72 11.13 4.15
N LEU A 152 -3.60 10.79 3.50
CA LEU A 152 -3.54 9.82 2.40
C LEU A 152 -4.11 8.43 2.77
N PRO A 153 -3.93 7.89 3.99
CA PRO A 153 -4.55 6.62 4.38
C PRO A 153 -6.08 6.61 4.21
N SER A 154 -6.76 7.71 4.54
CA SER A 154 -8.22 7.86 4.37
C SER A 154 -8.64 7.83 2.89
N TYR A 155 -7.84 8.44 2.01
CA TYR A 155 -8.08 8.35 0.56
C TYR A 155 -8.02 6.89 0.09
N PHE A 156 -6.97 6.15 0.47
CA PHE A 156 -6.86 4.73 0.13
C PHE A 156 -8.02 3.92 0.69
N ARG A 157 -8.42 4.13 1.95
CA ARG A 157 -9.61 3.46 2.52
C ARG A 157 -10.87 3.69 1.70
N GLY A 158 -11.05 4.90 1.16
CA GLY A 158 -12.17 5.20 0.25
C GLY A 158 -12.03 4.50 -1.10
N LEU A 159 -10.84 4.53 -1.72
CA LEU A 159 -10.60 3.91 -3.03
C LEU A 159 -10.75 2.39 -3.00
N PHE A 160 -10.28 1.74 -1.94
CA PHE A 160 -10.39 0.29 -1.77
C PHE A 160 -11.81 -0.21 -1.45
N LYS A 161 -12.80 0.70 -1.25
CA LYS A 161 -14.22 0.33 -1.22
C LYS A 161 -14.85 0.17 -2.60
N LEU A 162 -14.17 0.64 -3.65
CA LEU A 162 -14.61 0.51 -5.04
C LEU A 162 -14.19 -0.84 -5.61
N ASP A 163 -14.77 -1.22 -6.73
CA ASP A 163 -14.42 -2.45 -7.45
C ASP A 163 -13.13 -2.26 -8.28
N TYR A 164 -12.00 -1.99 -7.61
CA TYR A 164 -10.70 -1.73 -8.24
C TYR A 164 -10.12 -2.93 -9.00
N ARG A 165 -10.69 -4.14 -8.83
CA ARG A 165 -10.27 -5.33 -9.58
C ARG A 165 -10.84 -5.33 -11.00
N ASN A 166 -12.03 -4.77 -11.19
CA ASN A 166 -12.69 -4.72 -12.49
C ASN A 166 -12.70 -3.31 -13.11
N ASP A 167 -12.58 -2.25 -12.30
CA ASP A 167 -12.49 -0.87 -12.76
C ASP A 167 -11.03 -0.45 -12.98
N LYS A 168 -10.58 -0.54 -14.23
CA LYS A 168 -9.21 -0.16 -14.65
C LYS A 168 -8.86 1.31 -14.38
N CYS A 169 -9.86 2.19 -14.25
CA CYS A 169 -9.61 3.60 -13.96
C CYS A 169 -9.19 3.75 -12.49
N ILE A 170 -9.97 3.18 -11.58
CA ILE A 170 -9.65 3.18 -10.15
C ILE A 170 -8.37 2.38 -9.86
N GLU A 171 -8.19 1.24 -10.51
CA GLU A 171 -6.95 0.45 -10.40
C GLU A 171 -5.72 1.30 -10.72
N ARG A 172 -5.81 2.11 -11.78
CA ARG A 172 -4.74 3.02 -12.20
C ARG A 172 -4.53 4.14 -11.20
N GLU A 173 -5.59 4.78 -10.71
CA GLU A 173 -5.48 5.85 -9.72
C GLU A 173 -4.80 5.37 -8.44
N ILE A 174 -5.17 4.19 -7.94
CA ILE A 174 -4.52 3.57 -6.78
C ILE A 174 -3.04 3.34 -7.09
N LYS A 175 -2.70 2.73 -8.24
CA LYS A 175 -1.32 2.46 -8.66
C LYS A 175 -0.48 3.74 -8.71
N ASP A 176 -1.00 4.79 -9.34
CA ASP A 176 -0.27 6.05 -9.54
C ASP A 176 0.01 6.74 -8.20
N LEU A 177 -0.97 6.77 -7.29
CA LEU A 177 -0.78 7.29 -5.93
C LEU A 177 0.24 6.45 -5.16
N LEU A 178 0.13 5.12 -5.19
CA LEU A 178 1.03 4.21 -4.47
C LEU A 178 2.47 4.39 -4.96
N VAL A 179 2.70 4.35 -6.27
CA VAL A 179 4.03 4.51 -6.88
C VAL A 179 4.64 5.87 -6.54
N HIS A 180 3.84 6.93 -6.50
CA HIS A 180 4.36 8.24 -6.13
C HIS A 180 4.74 8.30 -4.64
N TYR A 181 3.80 7.98 -3.75
CA TYR A 181 3.97 8.18 -2.31
C TYR A 181 4.87 7.14 -1.64
N THR A 182 5.07 5.98 -2.27
CA THR A 182 6.10 5.02 -1.85
C THR A 182 7.49 5.65 -1.91
N GLY A 183 7.80 6.50 -2.91
CA GLY A 183 9.13 7.11 -3.02
C GLY A 183 9.30 8.41 -2.24
N LEU A 184 8.21 9.02 -1.77
CA LEU A 184 8.24 10.39 -1.26
C LEU A 184 8.63 10.47 0.23
N TYR A 185 8.24 9.46 1.03
CA TYR A 185 8.45 9.46 2.48
C TYR A 185 9.30 8.28 2.93
N LEU A 186 10.18 8.51 3.90
CA LEU A 186 10.93 7.43 4.57
C LEU A 186 9.99 6.37 5.14
N ALA A 187 10.35 5.10 5.02
CA ALA A 187 9.51 3.95 5.38
C ALA A 187 8.82 4.04 6.75
N ALA A 188 9.55 4.38 7.82
CA ALA A 188 9.00 4.50 9.18
C ALA A 188 7.92 5.58 9.31
N ASN A 189 7.93 6.55 8.40
CA ASN A 189 7.06 7.70 8.33
C ASN A 189 6.16 7.67 7.09
N ASN A 190 6.10 6.55 6.38
CA ASN A 190 5.36 6.46 5.14
C ASN A 190 3.87 6.17 5.43
N PRO A 191 2.93 6.91 4.83
CA PRO A 191 1.50 6.66 5.03
C PRO A 191 1.06 5.27 4.60
N ILE A 192 1.72 4.68 3.60
CA ILE A 192 1.46 3.32 3.13
C ILE A 192 1.90 2.30 4.20
N THR A 193 3.06 2.51 4.83
CA THR A 193 3.49 1.71 5.98
C THR A 193 2.46 1.75 7.09
N LYS A 194 2.03 2.95 7.53
CA LYS A 194 1.03 3.13 8.59
C LYS A 194 -0.28 2.40 8.25
N LEU A 195 -0.74 2.51 7.01
CA LEU A 195 -1.97 1.85 6.55
C LEU A 195 -1.85 0.31 6.56
N CYS A 196 -0.75 -0.24 6.06
CA CYS A 196 -0.48 -1.67 6.08
C CYS A 196 -0.32 -2.19 7.52
N MET A 197 0.39 -1.45 8.38
CA MET A 197 0.55 -1.77 9.80
C MET A 197 -0.80 -1.84 10.52
N ASN A 198 -1.66 -0.83 10.33
CA ASN A 198 -3.02 -0.85 10.84
C ASN A 198 -3.82 -2.06 10.35
N THR A 199 -3.59 -2.51 9.12
CA THR A 199 -4.27 -3.68 8.56
C THR A 199 -3.81 -4.98 9.22
N VAL A 200 -2.50 -5.21 9.31
CA VAL A 200 -1.97 -6.45 9.91
C VAL A 200 -2.20 -6.54 11.42
N LEU A 201 -2.34 -5.39 12.10
CA LEU A 201 -2.71 -5.31 13.51
C LEU A 201 -4.23 -5.33 13.75
N GLN A 202 -5.05 -5.45 12.69
CA GLN A 202 -6.52 -5.46 12.78
C GLN A 202 -7.11 -4.20 13.44
N ASN A 203 -6.44 -3.05 13.26
CA ASN A 203 -6.96 -1.78 13.74
C ASN A 203 -8.19 -1.35 12.92
N PRO A 204 -9.16 -0.62 13.50
CA PRO A 204 -10.33 -0.11 12.78
C PRO A 204 -10.00 0.76 11.56
N GLU A 205 -8.81 1.36 11.56
CA GLU A 205 -8.28 2.19 10.48
C GLU A 205 -7.54 1.41 9.38
N GLY A 206 -7.51 0.08 9.49
CA GLY A 206 -6.92 -0.83 8.50
C GLY A 206 -7.79 -1.01 7.26
N LEU A 207 -7.25 -1.78 6.30
CA LEU A 207 -7.93 -2.18 5.07
C LEU A 207 -8.48 -3.61 5.18
N SER A 208 -9.19 -4.05 4.13
CA SER A 208 -9.44 -5.47 3.92
C SER A 208 -8.13 -6.21 3.60
N LEU A 209 -8.09 -7.52 3.83
CA LEU A 209 -6.93 -8.35 3.48
C LEU A 209 -6.66 -8.38 1.97
N ASP A 210 -7.71 -8.36 1.13
CA ASP A 210 -7.54 -8.29 -0.33
C ASP A 210 -6.82 -7.00 -0.76
N ALA A 211 -7.23 -5.86 -0.17
CA ALA A 211 -6.59 -4.58 -0.43
C ALA A 211 -5.15 -4.55 0.07
N PHE A 212 -4.88 -5.15 1.24
CA PHE A 212 -3.51 -5.28 1.75
C PHE A 212 -2.60 -6.09 0.81
N HIS A 213 -3.07 -7.25 0.32
CA HIS A 213 -2.32 -8.05 -0.65
C HIS A 213 -2.10 -7.29 -1.95
N PHE A 214 -3.12 -6.57 -2.44
CA PHE A 214 -2.98 -5.72 -3.61
C PHE A 214 -1.91 -4.63 -3.43
N ILE A 215 -1.86 -3.97 -2.27
CA ILE A 215 -0.80 -2.99 -1.94
C ILE A 215 0.57 -3.66 -1.97
N LEU A 216 0.72 -4.83 -1.33
CA LEU A 216 2.00 -5.56 -1.29
C LEU A 216 2.49 -5.92 -2.70
N ASP A 217 1.59 -6.39 -3.57
CA ASP A 217 1.92 -6.69 -4.97
C ASP A 217 2.40 -5.44 -5.70
N LEU A 218 1.73 -4.30 -5.51
CA LEU A 218 2.13 -3.03 -6.11
C LEU A 218 3.46 -2.50 -5.58
N VAL A 219 3.75 -2.67 -4.28
CA VAL A 219 5.05 -2.35 -3.71
C VAL A 219 6.12 -3.25 -4.32
N GLY A 220 5.83 -4.55 -4.54
CA GLY A 220 6.72 -5.45 -5.27
C GLY A 220 7.04 -4.97 -6.69
N VAL A 221 6.01 -4.59 -7.45
CA VAL A 221 6.18 -4.00 -8.79
C VAL A 221 6.98 -2.69 -8.73
N TYR A 222 6.73 -1.85 -7.72
CA TYR A 222 7.47 -0.61 -7.49
C TYR A 222 8.97 -0.87 -7.26
N ILE A 223 9.30 -1.84 -6.40
CA ILE A 223 10.68 -2.26 -6.10
C ILE A 223 11.44 -2.63 -7.39
N LEU A 224 10.78 -3.36 -8.30
CA LEU A 224 11.38 -3.83 -9.55
C LEU A 224 11.48 -2.76 -10.65
N SER A 225 10.70 -1.68 -10.58
CA SER A 225 10.52 -0.74 -11.70
C SER A 225 11.39 0.52 -11.65
N LYS A 226 12.05 0.85 -10.53
CA LYS A 226 12.74 2.15 -10.33
C LYS A 226 14.27 2.07 -10.19
N LYS A 227 14.93 3.23 -10.38
CA LYS A 227 16.35 3.46 -10.07
C LYS A 227 16.63 3.28 -8.56
N THR A 228 17.84 2.84 -8.24
CA THR A 228 18.32 2.28 -6.95
C THR A 228 17.78 2.93 -5.66
N SER A 229 17.71 4.25 -5.52
CA SER A 229 17.30 4.89 -4.25
C SER A 229 15.84 4.65 -3.88
N ASN A 230 14.96 4.54 -4.87
CA ASN A 230 13.53 4.31 -4.67
C ASN A 230 13.23 2.84 -4.33
N THR A 231 13.99 1.92 -4.92
CA THR A 231 13.93 0.48 -4.62
C THR A 231 14.17 0.18 -3.14
N LEU A 232 15.13 0.86 -2.51
CA LEU A 232 15.45 0.68 -1.09
C LEU A 232 14.25 0.99 -0.21
N ASN A 233 13.55 2.10 -0.47
CA ASN A 233 12.44 2.50 0.38
C ASN A 233 11.25 1.52 0.30
N GLY A 234 11.02 0.89 -0.86
CA GLY A 234 10.04 -0.19 -0.99
C GLY A 234 10.36 -1.38 -0.10
N PHE A 235 11.63 -1.81 -0.04
CA PHE A 235 12.06 -2.86 0.88
C PHE A 235 11.91 -2.46 2.35
N GLU A 236 12.31 -1.24 2.70
CA GLU A 236 12.17 -0.73 4.07
C GLU A 236 10.70 -0.69 4.50
N ILE A 237 9.77 -0.28 3.62
CA ILE A 237 8.32 -0.31 3.91
C ILE A 237 7.87 -1.74 4.24
N CYS A 238 8.20 -2.73 3.39
CA CYS A 238 7.84 -4.12 3.65
C CYS A 238 8.50 -4.65 4.93
N TYR A 239 9.75 -4.28 5.21
CA TYR A 239 10.47 -4.69 6.40
C TYR A 239 9.89 -4.10 7.68
N GLU A 240 9.45 -2.83 7.65
CA GLU A 240 8.75 -2.19 8.76
C GLU A 240 7.45 -2.94 9.10
N ILE A 241 6.68 -3.34 8.09
CA ILE A 241 5.46 -4.15 8.27
C ILE A 241 5.82 -5.55 8.83
N PHE A 242 6.84 -6.20 8.28
CA PHE A 242 7.32 -7.52 8.72
C PHE A 242 7.64 -7.57 10.21
N LYS A 243 8.28 -6.52 10.76
CA LYS A 243 8.70 -6.48 12.18
C LYS A 243 7.54 -6.64 13.18
N ILE A 244 6.33 -6.24 12.79
CA ILE A 244 5.16 -6.24 13.67
C ILE A 244 4.06 -7.22 13.24
N ALA A 245 4.19 -7.80 12.04
CA ALA A 245 3.14 -8.62 11.47
C ALA A 245 2.95 -9.93 12.27
N PRO A 246 1.70 -10.34 12.56
CA PRO A 246 1.43 -11.66 13.11
C PRO A 246 1.71 -12.74 12.07
N SER A 247 1.86 -13.99 12.52
CA SER A 247 2.13 -15.16 11.68
C SER A 247 1.10 -15.38 10.56
N THR A 248 -0.10 -14.81 10.65
CA THR A 248 -1.12 -14.90 9.60
C THR A 248 -0.77 -14.09 8.35
N HIS A 249 0.14 -13.12 8.42
CA HIS A 249 0.47 -12.20 7.31
C HIS A 249 1.94 -12.20 6.93
N ILE A 250 2.80 -12.85 7.74
CA ILE A 250 4.25 -12.91 7.48
C ILE A 250 4.53 -13.54 6.11
N LYS A 251 3.75 -14.53 5.67
CA LYS A 251 4.00 -15.26 4.43
C LYS A 251 4.02 -14.36 3.20
N GLU A 252 3.01 -13.51 3.05
CA GLU A 252 2.85 -12.62 1.91
C GLU A 252 3.96 -11.56 1.91
N ILE A 253 4.26 -10.98 3.08
CA ILE A 253 5.31 -9.98 3.25
C ILE A 253 6.70 -10.57 2.92
N VAL A 254 7.02 -11.75 3.47
CA VAL A 254 8.28 -12.46 3.24
C VAL A 254 8.43 -12.84 1.77
N THR A 255 7.34 -13.26 1.13
CA THR A 255 7.34 -13.58 -0.31
C THR A 255 7.73 -12.36 -1.13
N VAL A 256 7.13 -11.20 -0.87
CA VAL A 256 7.46 -9.95 -1.57
C VAL A 256 8.90 -9.53 -1.30
N ILE A 257 9.37 -9.53 -0.05
CA ILE A 257 10.74 -9.12 0.29
C ILE A 257 11.75 -10.05 -0.37
N LEU A 258 11.67 -11.36 -0.11
CA LEU A 258 12.74 -12.28 -0.52
C LEU A 258 12.75 -12.51 -2.03
N LYS A 259 11.59 -12.67 -2.69
CA LYS A 259 11.59 -12.86 -4.14
C LYS A 259 12.19 -11.67 -4.88
N ASN A 260 11.78 -10.45 -4.51
CA ASN A 260 12.32 -9.25 -5.14
C ASN A 260 13.80 -9.00 -4.76
N ALA A 261 14.19 -9.25 -3.51
CA ALA A 261 15.57 -9.08 -3.07
C ALA A 261 16.51 -10.05 -3.78
N MET A 262 16.12 -11.34 -3.88
CA MET A 262 16.88 -12.35 -4.61
C MET A 262 16.94 -12.01 -6.10
N GLU A 263 15.83 -11.61 -6.73
CA GLU A 263 15.82 -11.23 -8.14
C GLU A 263 16.75 -10.06 -8.45
N LEU A 264 16.68 -8.99 -7.67
CA LEU A 264 17.53 -7.82 -7.86
C LEU A 264 18.98 -8.11 -7.50
N TYR A 265 19.23 -8.90 -6.45
CA TYR A 265 20.58 -9.35 -6.12
C TYR A 265 21.19 -10.07 -7.33
N MET A 266 20.48 -10.97 -7.99
CA MET A 266 21.03 -11.68 -9.15
C MET A 266 21.37 -10.76 -10.33
N LYS A 267 20.71 -9.60 -10.48
CA LYS A 267 20.90 -8.65 -11.58
C LYS A 267 21.94 -7.56 -11.33
N HIS A 268 22.16 -7.16 -10.07
CA HIS A 268 22.96 -5.97 -9.72
C HIS A 268 24.23 -6.32 -8.95
N ASN A 269 25.38 -5.72 -9.29
CA ASN A 269 26.67 -5.92 -8.59
C ASN A 269 27.24 -4.61 -8.01
N ASP A 270 26.36 -3.73 -7.55
CA ASP A 270 26.68 -2.42 -7.01
C ASP A 270 26.28 -2.33 -5.52
N SER A 271 26.21 -1.12 -4.96
CA SER A 271 25.81 -0.88 -3.58
C SER A 271 24.40 -1.40 -3.22
N LEU A 272 23.51 -1.53 -4.21
CA LEU A 272 22.20 -2.15 -3.99
C LEU A 272 22.38 -3.63 -3.61
N SER A 273 23.30 -4.34 -4.26
CA SER A 273 23.54 -5.75 -3.97
C SER A 273 24.05 -6.00 -2.54
N GLU A 274 24.90 -5.11 -2.03
CA GLU A 274 25.38 -5.17 -0.64
C GLU A 274 24.24 -4.93 0.35
N TYR A 275 23.37 -3.95 0.07
CA TYR A 275 22.18 -3.72 0.87
C TYR A 275 21.24 -4.93 0.87
N LEU A 276 20.92 -5.48 -0.31
CA LEU A 276 20.01 -6.63 -0.45
C LEU A 276 20.56 -7.86 0.28
N TRP A 277 21.86 -8.08 0.20
CA TRP A 277 22.53 -9.15 0.94
C TRP A 277 22.36 -8.98 2.46
N LYS A 278 22.61 -7.77 2.98
CA LYS A 278 22.41 -7.45 4.40
C LYS A 278 20.94 -7.61 4.81
N LEU A 279 19.99 -7.18 3.98
CA LEU A 279 18.55 -7.33 4.23
C LEU A 279 18.15 -8.81 4.30
N MET A 280 18.55 -9.63 3.33
CA MET A 280 18.26 -11.07 3.34
C MET A 280 18.82 -11.76 4.58
N ARG A 281 20.08 -11.47 4.97
CA ARG A 281 20.68 -12.02 6.19
C ARG A 281 19.95 -11.58 7.46
N LYS A 282 19.51 -10.32 7.54
CA LYS A 282 18.66 -9.84 8.65
C LYS A 282 17.35 -10.61 8.74
N MET A 283 16.70 -10.90 7.60
CA MET A 283 15.49 -11.72 7.55
C MET A 283 15.76 -13.14 8.05
N PHE A 284 16.84 -13.79 7.59
CA PHE A 284 17.19 -15.15 8.01
C PHE A 284 17.54 -15.24 9.49
N ALA A 285 18.26 -14.26 10.03
CA ALA A 285 18.51 -14.16 11.47
C ALA A 285 17.20 -14.01 12.25
N CYS A 286 16.28 -13.15 11.80
CA CYS A 286 14.96 -12.99 12.42
C CYS A 286 14.15 -14.29 12.41
N PHE A 287 14.16 -15.04 11.29
CA PHE A 287 13.49 -16.34 11.21
C PHE A 287 14.05 -17.33 12.22
N LYS A 288 15.38 -17.43 12.32
CA LYS A 288 16.06 -18.30 13.30
C LYS A 288 15.71 -17.94 14.74
N GLU A 289 15.62 -16.66 15.05
CA GLU A 289 15.41 -16.17 16.43
C GLU A 289 13.95 -16.18 16.87
N LYS A 290 13.00 -15.92 15.96
CA LYS A 290 11.62 -15.59 16.33
C LYS A 290 10.55 -16.56 15.84
N LEU A 291 10.84 -17.39 14.85
CA LEU A 291 9.84 -18.24 14.21
C LEU A 291 10.14 -19.72 14.45
N ASP A 292 9.07 -20.50 14.59
CA ASP A 292 9.17 -21.96 14.65
C ASP A 292 9.71 -22.52 13.32
N LEU A 293 10.57 -23.55 13.41
CA LEU A 293 11.24 -24.12 12.24
C LEU A 293 10.25 -24.68 11.21
N ALA A 294 9.15 -25.32 11.63
CA ALA A 294 8.17 -25.87 10.69
C ALA A 294 7.46 -24.73 9.94
N TYR A 295 7.16 -23.64 10.63
CA TYR A 295 6.62 -22.44 10.01
C TYR A 295 7.63 -21.81 9.03
N VAL A 296 8.90 -21.66 9.43
CA VAL A 296 9.98 -21.15 8.55
C VAL A 296 10.13 -22.01 7.29
N LYS A 297 10.09 -23.34 7.41
CA LYS A 297 10.11 -24.25 6.25
C LYS A 297 8.92 -23.99 5.31
N SER A 298 7.72 -23.83 5.86
CA SER A 298 6.51 -23.51 5.08
C SER A 298 6.58 -22.18 4.33
N LEU A 299 7.38 -21.23 4.83
CA LEU A 299 7.64 -19.94 4.20
C LEU A 299 8.72 -20.02 3.13
N LEU A 300 9.88 -20.58 3.48
CA LEU A 300 11.09 -20.49 2.66
C LEU A 300 11.14 -21.51 1.54
N ILE A 301 10.67 -22.75 1.75
CA ILE A 301 10.77 -23.81 0.75
C ILE A 301 10.15 -23.37 -0.60
N PRO A 302 8.90 -22.86 -0.67
CA PRO A 302 8.31 -22.41 -1.93
C PRO A 302 9.06 -21.24 -2.59
N ILE A 303 9.68 -20.37 -1.79
CA ILE A 303 10.48 -19.24 -2.29
C ILE A 303 11.80 -19.76 -2.88
N LEU A 304 12.43 -20.73 -2.24
CA LEU A 304 13.69 -21.32 -2.69
C LEU A 304 13.50 -22.21 -3.90
N GLU A 305 12.43 -22.99 -3.98
CA GLU A 305 12.08 -23.74 -5.18
C GLU A 305 11.91 -22.80 -6.38
N TRP A 306 11.17 -21.70 -6.22
CA TRP A 306 11.06 -20.65 -7.23
C TRP A 306 12.42 -20.04 -7.58
N PHE A 307 13.26 -19.74 -6.58
CA PHE A 307 14.58 -19.15 -6.81
C PHE A 307 15.50 -20.08 -7.61
N VAL A 308 15.52 -21.37 -7.26
CA VAL A 308 16.33 -22.39 -7.94
C VAL A 308 15.88 -22.54 -9.39
N LEU A 309 14.56 -22.64 -9.64
CA LEU A 309 14.03 -22.79 -11.00
C LEU A 309 14.26 -21.55 -11.86
N GLU A 310 13.91 -20.38 -11.33
CA GLU A 310 13.82 -19.16 -12.14
C GLU A 310 15.13 -18.39 -12.19
N LYS A 311 15.92 -18.42 -11.09
CA LYS A 311 17.02 -17.48 -10.87
C LYS A 311 18.42 -18.10 -10.93
N LEU A 312 18.60 -19.34 -10.47
CA LEU A 312 19.94 -19.96 -10.37
C LEU A 312 20.68 -20.00 -11.72
N GLN A 313 19.95 -20.23 -12.81
CA GLN A 313 20.51 -20.32 -14.16
C GLN A 313 21.23 -19.05 -14.64
N TRP A 314 20.91 -17.87 -14.07
CA TRP A 314 21.48 -16.59 -14.51
C TRP A 314 22.85 -16.29 -13.88
N SER A 315 23.12 -16.80 -12.68
CA SER A 315 24.42 -16.62 -12.02
C SER A 315 24.65 -17.70 -10.97
N THR A 316 25.36 -18.77 -11.35
CA THR A 316 25.66 -19.89 -10.46
C THR A 316 26.34 -19.44 -9.16
N ALA A 317 27.40 -18.63 -9.25
CA ALA A 317 28.16 -18.18 -8.08
C ALA A 317 27.30 -17.40 -7.07
N ARG A 318 26.44 -16.50 -7.55
CA ARG A 318 25.55 -15.69 -6.70
C ARG A 318 24.35 -16.47 -6.20
N GLY A 319 23.84 -17.39 -7.01
CA GLY A 319 22.78 -18.29 -6.59
C GLY A 319 23.22 -19.14 -5.40
N PHE A 320 24.40 -19.75 -5.51
CA PHE A 320 24.98 -20.53 -4.42
C PHE A 320 25.39 -19.69 -3.21
N SER A 321 25.83 -18.44 -3.39
CA SER A 321 26.08 -17.58 -2.22
C SER A 321 24.80 -17.39 -1.38
N VAL A 322 23.65 -17.14 -2.01
CA VAL A 322 22.36 -17.04 -1.30
C VAL A 322 22.04 -18.33 -0.53
N LEU A 323 22.16 -19.48 -1.18
CA LEU A 323 21.90 -20.79 -0.54
C LEU A 323 22.86 -21.07 0.62
N ASP A 324 24.13 -20.75 0.45
CA ASP A 324 25.15 -20.89 1.49
C ASP A 324 24.87 -19.97 2.68
N SER A 325 24.43 -18.73 2.42
CA SER A 325 24.02 -17.79 3.47
C SER A 325 22.84 -18.33 4.26
N ILE A 326 21.83 -18.91 3.61
CA ILE A 326 20.72 -19.55 4.31
C ILE A 326 21.20 -20.76 5.10
N THR A 327 22.13 -21.55 4.56
CA THR A 327 22.73 -22.70 5.26
C THR A 327 23.36 -22.31 6.59
N GLU A 328 24.00 -21.13 6.67
CA GLU A 328 24.58 -20.60 7.92
C GLU A 328 23.53 -20.30 9.01
N PHE A 329 22.30 -19.91 8.62
CA PHE A 329 21.25 -19.55 9.57
C PHE A 329 20.26 -20.69 9.84
N LEU A 330 19.90 -21.43 8.80
CA LEU A 330 18.76 -22.36 8.72
C LEU A 330 19.15 -23.62 7.91
N PRO A 331 20.14 -24.41 8.36
CA PRO A 331 20.65 -25.56 7.62
C PRO A 331 19.56 -26.60 7.32
N GLU A 332 18.56 -26.77 8.20
CA GLU A 332 17.46 -27.72 8.03
C GLU A 332 16.55 -27.35 6.84
N VAL A 333 16.42 -26.06 6.52
CA VAL A 333 15.66 -25.62 5.34
C VAL A 333 16.41 -25.99 4.06
N ILE A 334 17.73 -25.82 4.05
CA ILE A 334 18.55 -26.17 2.87
C ILE A 334 18.65 -27.68 2.70
N SER A 335 18.76 -28.45 3.79
CA SER A 335 18.70 -29.91 3.76
C SER A 335 17.46 -30.43 3.05
N ASP A 336 16.28 -29.85 3.32
CA ASP A 336 15.02 -30.22 2.66
C ASP A 336 14.99 -29.84 1.17
N ILE A 337 15.71 -28.78 0.78
CA ILE A 337 15.77 -28.29 -0.61
C ILE A 337 16.81 -29.03 -1.47
N VAL A 338 17.85 -29.64 -0.88
CA VAL A 338 18.93 -30.32 -1.63
C VAL A 338 18.42 -31.34 -2.66
N PRO A 339 17.44 -32.23 -2.35
CA PRO A 339 16.90 -33.16 -3.35
C PRO A 339 16.27 -32.45 -4.55
N PHE A 340 15.52 -31.37 -4.29
CA PHE A 340 14.93 -30.54 -5.34
C PHE A 340 16.01 -29.85 -6.18
N LEU A 341 16.98 -29.20 -5.52
CA LEU A 341 18.09 -28.51 -6.17
C LEU A 341 18.92 -29.43 -7.08
N SER A 342 19.21 -30.65 -6.61
CA SER A 342 19.96 -31.65 -7.38
C SER A 342 19.24 -32.01 -8.68
N LYS A 343 17.93 -32.28 -8.58
CA LYS A 343 17.08 -32.57 -9.75
C LYS A 343 16.96 -31.37 -10.69
N SER A 344 16.81 -30.15 -10.15
CA SER A 344 16.76 -28.94 -10.96
C SER A 344 18.06 -28.70 -11.72
N ILE A 345 19.22 -28.98 -11.13
CA ILE A 345 20.52 -28.88 -11.81
C ILE A 345 20.60 -29.86 -12.97
N GLU A 346 20.21 -31.12 -12.77
CA GLU A 346 20.18 -32.12 -13.85
C GLU A 346 19.29 -31.68 -15.03
N VAL A 347 18.12 -31.10 -14.73
CA VAL A 347 17.23 -30.55 -15.75
C VAL A 347 17.86 -29.36 -16.47
N LEU A 348 18.52 -28.46 -15.74
CA LEU A 348 19.21 -27.30 -16.33
C LEU A 348 20.37 -27.72 -17.24
N GLU A 349 21.18 -28.69 -16.83
CA GLU A 349 22.26 -29.27 -17.64
C GLU A 349 21.72 -29.91 -18.92
N LYS A 350 20.65 -30.72 -18.79
CA LYS A 350 19.98 -31.34 -19.93
C LYS A 350 19.45 -30.30 -20.92
N ASN A 351 18.86 -29.22 -20.42
CA ASN A 351 18.33 -28.13 -21.25
C ASN A 351 19.44 -27.33 -21.95
N ARG A 352 20.63 -27.22 -21.34
CA ARG A 352 21.80 -26.57 -21.94
C ARG A 352 22.48 -27.42 -23.01
N GLY A 353 22.35 -28.75 -22.94
CA GLY A 353 22.91 -29.68 -23.92
C GLY A 353 24.44 -29.81 -23.90
N LEU A 354 25.11 -29.27 -22.87
CA LEU A 354 26.57 -29.20 -22.77
C LEU A 354 27.19 -30.27 -21.86
N GLY A 355 26.40 -31.22 -21.36
CA GLY A 355 26.84 -32.20 -20.36
C GLY A 355 26.82 -31.62 -18.93
N GLU A 356 27.64 -32.18 -18.03
CA GLU A 356 27.71 -31.75 -16.63
C GLU A 356 28.28 -30.33 -16.49
N ASP A 357 27.58 -29.48 -15.75
CA ASP A 357 28.02 -28.12 -15.46
C ASP A 357 28.84 -28.13 -14.15
N MET A 358 30.15 -28.09 -14.31
CA MET A 358 31.10 -28.18 -13.18
C MET A 358 30.91 -27.06 -12.15
N LEU A 359 30.37 -25.90 -12.53
CA LEU A 359 30.07 -24.82 -11.59
C LEU A 359 28.81 -25.14 -10.79
N LEU A 360 27.75 -25.64 -11.43
CA LEU A 360 26.52 -26.06 -10.73
C LEU A 360 26.80 -27.23 -9.79
N ARG A 361 27.50 -28.25 -10.28
CA ARG A 361 27.90 -29.43 -9.50
C ARG A 361 28.88 -29.09 -8.38
N GLY A 362 29.81 -28.16 -8.63
CA GLY A 362 30.73 -27.63 -7.63
C GLY A 362 29.99 -26.88 -6.51
N GLY A 363 29.08 -25.99 -6.88
CA GLY A 363 28.24 -25.25 -5.93
C GLY A 363 27.40 -26.19 -5.05
N LEU A 364 26.73 -27.17 -5.67
CA LEU A 364 25.93 -28.17 -4.94
C LEU A 364 26.77 -28.96 -3.93
N ARG A 365 27.94 -29.45 -4.35
CA ARG A 365 28.87 -30.17 -3.45
C ARG A 365 29.31 -29.30 -2.28
N ASN A 366 29.60 -28.02 -2.51
CA ASN A 366 30.00 -27.10 -1.45
C ASN A 366 28.88 -26.83 -0.45
N THR A 367 27.64 -26.62 -0.92
CA THR A 367 26.48 -26.44 -0.04
C THR A 367 26.21 -27.71 0.79
N ILE A 368 26.29 -28.91 0.19
CA ILE A 368 26.16 -30.18 0.92
C ILE A 368 27.27 -30.33 1.97
N ALA A 369 28.51 -30.03 1.63
CA ALA A 369 29.63 -30.11 2.57
C ALA A 369 29.47 -29.14 3.76
N LYS A 370 28.79 -28.00 3.57
CA LYS A 370 28.46 -27.05 4.65
C LYS A 370 27.38 -27.57 5.59
N LEU A 371 26.43 -28.38 5.10
CA LEU A 371 25.40 -29.02 5.94
C LEU A 371 25.97 -30.11 6.86
N GLN A 372 27.15 -30.63 6.55
CA GLN A 372 27.81 -31.69 7.31
C GLN A 372 28.73 -31.16 8.43
N LYS A 373 28.88 -29.83 8.52
CA LYS A 373 29.62 -29.13 9.57
C LYS A 373 28.65 -28.57 10.60
#